data_AF-A0A3B9LHV6-F1
#
_entry.id   AF-A0A3B9LHV6-F1
#
_cell.length_a   1.000
_cell.length_b   1.000
_cell.length_c   1.000
_cell.angle_alpha   90.00
_cell.angle_beta   90.00
_cell.angle_gamma   90.00
#
_symmetry.space_group_name_H-M   'P 1'
#
loop_
_entity.id
_entity.type
_entity.pdbx_description
1 polymer ?
#
loop_
_entity_poly.entity_id
_entity_poly.type
_entity_poly.pdbx_seq_one_letter_code
_entity_poly.pdbx_strand_id
1 'polypeptide(L)'
;MSAASLHALLVHSIDYAGLFPPCSLALEPALSNQARYVRSDEAWMLNAFVLPLGQFDAAKKILSDFDPQHPLRVSALGPKTEDAARFREMFTKTSDTIRSLSAYNVDLISVNQLEMFLPDDVDLALLKEARSIIGSLPAFWEAPADRAEQTIALLAEHNSNADAPTFGYKLRTGGVTADAFPTSGEIAKALVAPATHQVPIKFTAGLHHSLRQYRDEVQTKMYGFLNVLGAAVLAAEHKWDEKQTSAMLDDEDAKSFSFDDEFFAWREWKIDIKRLKDRRRFVTSFGSCSFDEPREDLRALKLL
;
A
#
# COMPACT_ATOMS: atom_id res chain seq x y z
N MET A 1 20.33 -13.22 8.92
CA MET A 1 18.95 -13.55 8.48
C MET A 1 18.03 -12.74 9.34
N SER A 2 17.06 -12.05 8.74
CA SER A 2 16.06 -11.30 9.49
C SER A 2 15.16 -12.26 10.28
N ALA A 3 14.64 -11.76 11.41
CA ALA A 3 13.69 -12.51 12.23
C ALA A 3 12.44 -12.91 11.42
N ALA A 4 11.90 -14.10 11.66
CA ALA A 4 10.77 -14.62 10.88
C ALA A 4 9.51 -13.74 10.99
N SER A 5 9.30 -13.05 12.11
CA SER A 5 8.18 -12.11 12.27
C SER A 5 8.38 -10.81 11.48
N LEU A 6 9.61 -10.30 11.36
CA LEU A 6 9.91 -9.14 10.51
C LEU A 6 9.64 -9.49 9.04
N HIS A 7 10.13 -10.66 8.61
CA HIS A 7 9.85 -11.15 7.26
C HIS A 7 8.35 -11.28 7.02
N ALA A 8 7.60 -11.85 7.97
CA ALA A 8 6.14 -11.97 7.86
C ALA A 8 5.42 -10.61 7.79
N LEU A 9 5.91 -9.59 8.50
CA LEU A 9 5.35 -8.24 8.46
C LEU A 9 5.63 -7.54 7.12
N LEU A 10 6.82 -7.69 6.55
CA LEU A 10 7.29 -6.88 5.43
C LEU A 10 7.29 -7.60 4.07
N VAL A 11 7.03 -8.90 4.02
CA VAL A 11 6.97 -9.62 2.74
C VAL A 11 5.92 -8.98 1.83
N HIS A 12 6.36 -8.63 0.62
CA HIS A 12 5.60 -7.89 -0.39
C HIS A 12 4.85 -6.67 0.17
N SER A 13 5.46 -5.92 1.09
CA SER A 13 4.83 -4.72 1.68
C SER A 13 5.13 -3.43 0.91
N ILE A 14 6.12 -3.39 0.03
CA ILE A 14 6.56 -2.13 -0.60
C ILE A 14 6.14 -2.07 -2.06
N ASP A 15 5.26 -1.12 -2.37
CA ASP A 15 5.01 -0.69 -3.75
C ASP A 15 5.99 0.42 -4.12
N TYR A 16 6.90 0.14 -5.06
CA TYR A 16 7.90 1.10 -5.50
C TYR A 16 7.26 2.16 -6.39
N ALA A 17 7.27 3.40 -5.91
CA ALA A 17 6.62 4.56 -6.49
C ALA A 17 7.65 5.62 -6.92
N GLY A 18 8.77 5.20 -7.54
CA GLY A 18 9.90 6.08 -7.87
C GLY A 18 9.57 7.27 -8.79
N LEU A 19 8.48 7.17 -9.56
CA LEU A 19 7.97 8.24 -10.42
C LEU A 19 7.39 9.42 -9.65
N PHE A 20 7.06 9.25 -8.37
CA PHE A 20 6.32 10.23 -7.59
C PHE A 20 7.25 10.98 -6.63
N PRO A 21 6.85 12.18 -6.19
CA PRO A 21 7.61 12.92 -5.19
C PRO A 21 7.81 12.12 -3.88
N PRO A 22 8.93 12.34 -3.17
CA PRO A 22 9.99 13.30 -3.50
C PRO A 22 10.95 12.87 -4.63
N CYS A 23 11.16 11.57 -4.90
CA CYS A 23 12.15 11.14 -5.89
C CYS A 23 11.89 11.65 -7.32
N SER A 24 10.63 11.64 -7.76
CA SER A 24 10.20 12.20 -9.06
C SER A 24 11.05 11.74 -10.25
N LEU A 25 11.46 10.46 -10.26
CA LEU A 25 12.32 9.91 -11.32
C LEU A 25 11.57 9.89 -12.66
N ALA A 26 12.32 10.01 -13.76
CA ALA A 26 11.82 9.66 -15.07
C ALA A 26 11.54 8.15 -15.16
N LEU A 27 10.73 7.73 -16.13
CA LEU A 27 10.28 6.34 -16.27
C LEU A 27 11.42 5.35 -16.46
N GLU A 28 12.37 5.64 -17.34
CA GLU A 28 13.50 4.76 -17.63
C GLU A 28 14.38 4.48 -16.40
N PRO A 29 14.90 5.49 -15.65
CA PRO A 29 15.67 5.22 -14.45
C PRO A 29 14.84 4.56 -13.34
N ALA A 30 13.55 4.87 -13.22
CA ALA A 30 12.68 4.18 -12.26
C ALA A 30 12.52 2.68 -12.60
N LEU A 31 12.33 2.33 -13.88
CA LEU A 31 12.25 0.93 -14.31
C LEU A 31 13.59 0.21 -14.18
N SER A 32 14.71 0.88 -14.47
CA SER A 32 16.04 0.32 -14.26
C SER A 32 16.30 0.01 -12.78
N ASN A 33 15.89 0.92 -11.88
CA ASN A 33 15.90 0.66 -10.44
C ASN A 33 15.03 -0.54 -10.06
N GLN A 34 13.79 -0.60 -10.57
CA GLN A 34 12.90 -1.74 -10.34
C GLN A 34 13.52 -3.07 -10.78
N ALA A 35 14.12 -3.11 -11.96
CA ALA A 35 14.82 -4.29 -12.50
C ALA A 35 16.00 -4.71 -11.61
N ARG A 36 16.75 -3.76 -11.04
CA ARG A 36 17.79 -4.05 -10.04
C ARG A 36 17.19 -4.58 -8.73
N TYR A 37 16.13 -3.97 -8.23
CA TYR A 37 15.54 -4.32 -6.94
C TYR A 37 14.91 -5.72 -6.92
N VAL A 38 14.26 -6.16 -8.01
CA VAL A 38 13.71 -7.52 -8.10
C VAL A 38 14.77 -8.62 -8.08
N ARG A 39 16.06 -8.27 -8.25
CA ARG A 39 17.21 -9.19 -8.18
C ARG A 39 18.07 -8.97 -6.93
N SER A 40 17.63 -8.14 -6.00
CA SER A 40 18.37 -7.86 -4.76
C SER A 40 18.03 -8.89 -3.67
N ASP A 41 18.92 -9.04 -2.69
CA ASP A 41 18.72 -9.98 -1.56
C ASP A 41 17.44 -9.66 -0.77
N GLU A 42 17.04 -8.39 -0.75
CA GLU A 42 15.83 -7.93 -0.08
C GLU A 42 14.58 -7.83 -0.98
N ALA A 43 14.63 -8.39 -2.19
CA ALA A 43 13.50 -8.38 -3.14
C ALA A 43 12.20 -8.96 -2.54
N TRP A 44 12.29 -9.78 -1.49
CA TRP A 44 11.14 -10.31 -0.75
C TRP A 44 10.23 -9.23 -0.14
N MET A 45 10.73 -8.01 0.12
CA MET A 45 9.89 -6.88 0.57
C MET A 45 9.15 -6.17 -0.58
N LEU A 46 9.65 -6.29 -1.80
CA LEU A 46 9.13 -5.59 -2.97
C LEU A 46 7.85 -6.27 -3.48
N ASN A 47 6.82 -5.47 -3.77
CA ASN A 47 5.52 -5.97 -4.24
C ASN A 47 5.26 -5.65 -5.71
N ALA A 48 5.11 -4.36 -6.02
CA ALA A 48 4.75 -3.88 -7.35
C ALA A 48 5.37 -2.51 -7.64
N PHE A 49 5.50 -2.19 -8.92
CA PHE A 49 5.87 -0.88 -9.42
C PHE A 49 4.61 -0.04 -9.66
N VAL A 50 4.48 1.12 -9.01
CA VAL A 50 3.34 2.02 -9.21
C VAL A 50 3.51 2.76 -10.53
N LEU A 51 2.67 2.43 -11.52
CA LEU A 51 2.75 2.96 -12.88
C LEU A 51 1.45 3.69 -13.25
N PRO A 52 1.49 5.00 -13.57
CA PRO A 52 0.35 5.69 -14.17
C PRO A 52 -0.08 5.05 -15.48
N LEU A 53 -1.39 4.91 -15.72
CA LEU A 53 -1.92 4.36 -16.97
C LEU A 53 -1.34 5.03 -18.22
N GLY A 54 -1.13 6.35 -18.17
CA GLY A 54 -0.57 7.13 -19.27
C GLY A 54 0.87 6.78 -19.64
N GLN A 55 1.59 6.05 -18.79
CA GLN A 55 2.98 5.63 -19.01
C GLN A 55 3.09 4.18 -19.52
N PHE A 56 1.97 3.47 -19.70
CA PHE A 56 1.97 2.04 -20.06
C PHE A 56 2.67 1.79 -21.40
N ASP A 57 2.35 2.57 -22.44
CA ASP A 57 2.97 2.38 -23.76
C ASP A 57 4.45 2.76 -23.80
N ALA A 58 4.89 3.67 -22.93
CA ALA A 58 6.30 3.97 -22.76
C ALA A 58 7.02 2.82 -22.05
N ALA A 59 6.42 2.27 -20.98
CA ALA A 59 6.98 1.15 -20.22
C ALA A 59 7.15 -0.11 -21.08
N LYS A 60 6.22 -0.40 -22.00
CA LYS A 60 6.33 -1.50 -22.98
C LYS A 60 7.64 -1.50 -23.76
N LYS A 61 8.24 -0.33 -23.99
CA LYS A 61 9.49 -0.17 -24.75
C LYS A 61 10.75 -0.42 -23.90
N ILE A 62 10.60 -0.53 -22.57
CA ILE A 62 11.69 -0.61 -21.59
C ILE A 62 11.53 -1.90 -20.76
N LEU A 63 11.17 -3.00 -21.43
CA LEU A 63 11.05 -4.32 -20.79
C LEU A 63 12.29 -5.20 -20.93
N SER A 64 13.31 -4.75 -21.66
CA SER A 64 14.55 -5.52 -21.90
C SER A 64 15.29 -5.91 -20.62
N ASP A 65 15.07 -5.16 -19.54
CA ASP A 65 15.74 -5.37 -18.25
C ASP A 65 14.98 -6.37 -17.35
N PHE A 66 13.83 -6.88 -17.82
CA PHE A 66 13.00 -7.86 -17.13
C PHE A 66 13.07 -9.22 -17.84
N ASP A 67 12.81 -10.29 -17.09
CA ASP A 67 12.82 -11.66 -17.59
C ASP A 67 11.68 -12.47 -16.95
N PRO A 68 11.34 -13.68 -17.44
CA PRO A 68 10.22 -14.45 -16.90
C PRO A 68 10.37 -14.86 -15.42
N GLN A 69 11.57 -14.86 -14.86
CA GLN A 69 11.80 -15.11 -13.43
C GLN A 69 11.64 -13.82 -12.60
N HIS A 70 11.84 -12.66 -13.23
CA HIS A 70 11.74 -11.34 -12.62
C HIS A 70 10.85 -10.40 -13.44
N PRO A 71 9.54 -10.70 -13.61
CA PRO A 71 8.66 -9.87 -14.41
C PRO A 71 8.36 -8.53 -13.73
N LEU A 72 8.02 -7.52 -14.54
CA LEU A 72 7.51 -6.25 -14.05
C LEU A 72 6.08 -6.42 -13.51
N ARG A 73 5.96 -6.45 -12.19
CA ARG A 73 4.67 -6.44 -11.48
C ARG A 73 4.17 -5.01 -11.33
N VAL A 74 3.00 -4.69 -11.86
CA VAL A 74 2.47 -3.33 -11.94
C VAL A 74 1.31 -3.14 -10.97
N SER A 75 1.40 -2.06 -10.18
CA SER A 75 0.25 -1.40 -9.58
C SER A 75 -0.22 -0.29 -10.52
N ALA A 76 -1.35 -0.51 -11.19
CA ALA A 76 -1.89 0.43 -12.16
C ALA A 76 -2.49 1.63 -11.43
N LEU A 77 -1.91 2.82 -11.62
CA LEU A 77 -2.47 4.05 -11.05
C LEU A 77 -3.37 4.74 -12.09
N GLY A 78 -4.67 4.68 -11.85
CA GLY A 78 -5.67 5.37 -12.66
C GLY A 78 -5.77 6.86 -12.38
N PRO A 79 -6.53 7.60 -13.20
CA PRO A 79 -6.68 9.04 -13.04
C PRO A 79 -7.40 9.39 -11.74
N LYS A 80 -7.07 10.55 -11.18
CA LYS A 80 -7.94 11.20 -10.19
C LYS A 80 -9.17 11.73 -10.89
N THR A 81 -10.35 11.42 -10.36
CA THR A 81 -11.63 11.92 -10.86
C THR A 81 -12.33 12.72 -9.77
N GLU A 82 -13.10 13.71 -10.19
CA GLU A 82 -13.77 14.70 -9.35
C GLU A 82 -15.14 14.23 -8.84
N ASP A 83 -15.86 13.45 -9.65
CA ASP A 83 -17.23 13.02 -9.38
C ASP A 83 -17.52 11.62 -9.96
N ALA A 84 -18.68 11.05 -9.63
CA ALA A 84 -19.11 9.72 -10.04
C ALA A 84 -19.31 9.61 -11.56
N ALA A 85 -19.71 10.68 -12.24
CA ALA A 85 -19.92 10.69 -13.68
C ALA A 85 -18.57 10.55 -14.41
N ARG A 86 -17.57 11.35 -14.01
CA ARG A 86 -16.22 11.29 -14.55
C ARG A 86 -15.52 9.99 -14.16
N PHE A 87 -15.73 9.51 -12.94
CA PHE A 87 -15.27 8.19 -12.51
C PHE A 87 -15.76 7.11 -13.47
N ARG A 88 -17.08 7.03 -13.73
CA ARG A 88 -17.66 6.05 -14.66
C ARG A 88 -17.08 6.18 -16.07
N GLU A 89 -17.00 7.40 -16.60
CA GLU A 89 -16.47 7.65 -17.95
C GLU A 89 -15.02 7.15 -18.09
N MET A 90 -14.17 7.48 -17.11
CA MET A 90 -12.76 7.11 -17.13
C MET A 90 -12.53 5.63 -16.83
N PHE A 91 -13.45 4.98 -16.12
CA PHE A 91 -13.27 3.61 -15.66
C PHE A 91 -13.19 2.59 -16.80
N THR A 92 -14.04 2.71 -17.82
CA THR A 92 -14.00 1.83 -19.00
C THR A 92 -12.65 1.95 -19.72
N LYS A 93 -12.18 3.19 -19.93
CA LYS A 93 -10.86 3.45 -20.53
C LYS A 93 -9.72 2.89 -19.69
N THR A 94 -9.81 3.00 -18.36
CA THR A 94 -8.86 2.40 -17.43
C THR A 94 -8.79 0.88 -17.60
N SER A 95 -9.93 0.20 -17.60
CA SER A 95 -10.02 -1.25 -17.78
C SER A 95 -9.44 -1.71 -19.12
N ASP A 96 -9.76 -1.02 -20.21
CA ASP A 96 -9.24 -1.35 -21.54
C ASP A 96 -7.71 -1.16 -21.61
N THR A 97 -7.19 -0.10 -20.98
CA THR A 97 -5.75 0.16 -20.90
C THR A 97 -5.02 -0.94 -20.11
N ILE A 98 -5.59 -1.37 -18.99
CA ILE A 98 -5.07 -2.48 -18.17
C ILE A 98 -5.09 -3.80 -18.96
N ARG A 99 -6.19 -4.10 -19.66
CA ARG A 99 -6.30 -5.30 -20.49
C ARG A 99 -5.28 -5.31 -21.63
N SER A 100 -5.07 -4.15 -22.27
CA SER A 100 -4.06 -3.96 -23.33
C SER A 100 -2.64 -4.22 -22.82
N LEU A 101 -2.29 -3.71 -21.64
CA LEU A 101 -0.98 -3.98 -21.03
C LEU A 101 -0.84 -5.45 -20.62
N SER A 102 -1.87 -6.02 -20.00
CA SER A 102 -1.84 -7.41 -19.52
C SER A 102 -1.77 -8.42 -20.66
N ALA A 103 -2.22 -8.07 -21.86
CA ALA A 103 -2.05 -8.89 -23.06
C ALA A 103 -0.68 -8.70 -23.74
N TYR A 104 0.08 -7.67 -23.36
CA TYR A 104 1.37 -7.36 -23.94
C TYR A 104 2.48 -8.15 -23.22
N ASN A 105 3.02 -9.17 -23.88
CA ASN A 105 4.14 -9.97 -23.38
C ASN A 105 3.94 -10.47 -21.93
N VAL A 106 2.99 -11.40 -21.78
CA VAL A 106 2.51 -11.95 -20.50
C VAL A 106 3.60 -12.54 -19.61
N ASP A 107 4.75 -12.88 -20.19
CA ASP A 107 5.88 -13.43 -19.45
C ASP A 107 6.71 -12.36 -18.75
N LEU A 108 6.65 -11.09 -19.21
CA LEU A 108 7.51 -10.01 -18.70
C LEU A 108 6.77 -8.95 -17.89
N ILE A 109 5.45 -8.86 -18.00
CA ILE A 109 4.67 -7.83 -17.32
C ILE A 109 3.31 -8.35 -16.87
N SER A 110 2.91 -7.98 -15.66
CA SER A 110 1.59 -8.29 -15.12
C SER A 110 1.01 -7.11 -14.37
N VAL A 111 -0.28 -6.81 -14.56
CA VAL A 111 -1.01 -5.86 -13.70
C VAL A 111 -1.61 -6.64 -12.54
N ASN A 112 -1.14 -6.38 -11.32
CA ASN A 112 -1.51 -7.15 -10.13
C ASN A 112 -2.57 -6.44 -9.28
N GLN A 113 -2.70 -5.13 -9.43
CA GLN A 113 -3.68 -4.32 -8.71
C GLN A 113 -3.97 -3.01 -9.45
N LEU A 114 -5.12 -2.40 -9.15
CA LEU A 114 -5.53 -1.07 -9.57
C LEU A 114 -5.57 -0.15 -8.35
N GLU A 115 -5.14 1.10 -8.52
CA GLU A 115 -5.28 2.17 -7.55
C GLU A 115 -5.94 3.38 -8.20
N MET A 116 -7.01 3.91 -7.59
CA MET A 116 -7.73 5.09 -8.10
C MET A 116 -8.32 5.90 -6.95
N PHE A 117 -8.48 7.20 -7.15
CA PHE A 117 -9.25 8.03 -6.22
C PHE A 117 -10.75 7.69 -6.32
N LEU A 118 -11.44 7.66 -5.19
CA LEU A 118 -12.87 7.43 -5.11
C LEU A 118 -13.59 8.74 -4.74
N PRO A 119 -14.31 9.35 -5.70
CA PRO A 119 -15.18 10.50 -5.43
C PRO A 119 -16.21 10.20 -4.33
N ASP A 120 -16.72 11.25 -3.70
CA ASP A 120 -17.64 11.18 -2.57
C ASP A 120 -19.06 10.80 -2.94
N ASP A 121 -19.47 11.07 -4.17
CA ASP A 121 -20.76 10.73 -4.75
C ASP A 121 -20.79 9.34 -5.42
N VAL A 122 -19.71 8.55 -5.36
CA VAL A 122 -19.71 7.16 -5.82
C VAL A 122 -20.49 6.27 -4.86
N ASP A 123 -21.49 5.57 -5.40
CA ASP A 123 -22.35 4.67 -4.64
C ASP A 123 -22.02 3.17 -4.87
N LEU A 124 -22.77 2.31 -4.19
CA LEU A 124 -22.64 0.86 -4.30
C LEU A 124 -22.92 0.34 -5.72
N ALA A 125 -23.83 0.97 -6.46
CA ALA A 125 -24.19 0.54 -7.81
C ALA A 125 -23.02 0.75 -8.77
N LEU A 126 -22.33 1.89 -8.67
CA LEU A 126 -21.15 2.18 -9.46
C LEU A 126 -19.94 1.31 -9.07
N LEU A 127 -19.79 0.95 -7.79
CA LEU A 127 -18.78 -0.05 -7.38
C LEU A 127 -19.09 -1.45 -7.95
N LYS A 128 -20.36 -1.86 -8.01
CA LYS A 128 -20.78 -3.12 -8.65
C LYS A 128 -20.52 -3.10 -10.15
N GLU A 129 -20.78 -1.98 -10.81
CA GLU A 129 -20.43 -1.76 -12.22
C GLU A 129 -18.91 -1.91 -12.41
N ALA A 130 -18.11 -1.22 -11.59
CA ALA A 130 -16.66 -1.30 -11.62
C ALA A 130 -16.17 -2.75 -11.47
N ARG A 131 -16.70 -3.50 -10.50
CA ARG A 131 -16.35 -4.91 -10.27
C ARG A 131 -16.67 -5.79 -11.47
N SER A 132 -17.80 -5.58 -12.13
CA SER A 132 -18.15 -6.36 -13.33
C SER A 132 -17.18 -6.13 -14.50
N ILE A 133 -16.56 -4.95 -14.56
CA ILE A 133 -15.61 -4.56 -15.60
C ILE A 133 -14.19 -5.08 -15.34
N ILE A 134 -13.68 -5.00 -14.09
CA ILE A 134 -12.30 -5.41 -13.75
C ILE A 134 -12.19 -6.84 -13.19
N GLY A 135 -13.32 -7.51 -12.97
CA GLY A 135 -13.36 -8.90 -12.53
C GLY A 135 -12.73 -9.11 -11.16
N SER A 136 -11.73 -9.99 -11.08
CA SER A 136 -11.06 -10.34 -9.82
C SER A 136 -9.79 -9.52 -9.54
N LEU A 137 -9.46 -8.52 -10.36
CA LEU A 137 -8.30 -7.67 -10.12
C LEU A 137 -8.50 -6.91 -8.79
N PRO A 138 -7.56 -7.01 -7.83
CA PRO A 138 -7.58 -6.18 -6.63
C PRO A 138 -7.59 -4.69 -6.99
N ALA A 139 -8.49 -3.92 -6.41
CA ALA A 139 -8.59 -2.48 -6.61
C ALA A 139 -8.60 -1.76 -5.26
N PHE A 140 -7.76 -0.75 -5.12
CA PHE A 140 -7.64 0.05 -3.91
C PHE A 140 -8.08 1.48 -4.17
N TRP A 141 -9.09 1.89 -3.41
CA TRP A 141 -9.80 3.13 -3.58
C TRP A 141 -9.28 4.17 -2.59
N GLU A 142 -8.62 5.20 -3.10
CA GLU A 142 -8.09 6.30 -2.30
C GLU A 142 -9.20 7.28 -1.97
N ALA A 143 -9.44 7.50 -0.68
CA ALA A 143 -10.26 8.59 -0.18
C ALA A 143 -9.59 9.25 1.03
N PRO A 144 -9.87 10.54 1.31
CA PRO A 144 -9.36 11.24 2.48
C PRO A 144 -9.60 10.51 3.80
N ALA A 145 -8.73 10.72 4.79
CA ALA A 145 -8.76 10.00 6.06
C ALA A 145 -10.01 10.31 6.90
N ASP A 146 -10.53 11.53 6.82
CA ASP A 146 -11.79 11.96 7.44
C ASP A 146 -13.02 11.25 6.86
N ARG A 147 -12.92 10.70 5.63
CA ARG A 147 -13.95 9.87 4.99
C ARG A 147 -13.68 8.37 5.07
N ALA A 148 -12.65 7.94 5.83
CA ALA A 148 -12.23 6.55 5.86
C ALA A 148 -13.39 5.62 6.30
N GLU A 149 -14.06 5.93 7.41
CA GLU A 149 -15.13 5.06 7.95
C GLU A 149 -16.28 4.87 6.94
N GLN A 150 -16.78 5.95 6.34
CA GLN A 150 -17.84 5.89 5.33
C GLN A 150 -17.41 5.08 4.11
N THR A 151 -16.19 5.32 3.62
CA THR A 151 -15.65 4.63 2.45
C THR A 151 -15.47 3.14 2.73
N ILE A 152 -14.87 2.80 3.88
CA ILE A 152 -14.65 1.41 4.29
C ILE A 152 -15.98 0.68 4.48
N ALA A 153 -17.00 1.32 5.06
CA ALA A 153 -18.33 0.74 5.18
C ALA A 153 -18.96 0.42 3.82
N LEU A 154 -18.85 1.35 2.85
CA LEU A 154 -19.31 1.14 1.48
C LEU A 154 -18.58 -0.03 0.79
N LEU A 155 -17.26 -0.11 0.96
CA LEU A 155 -16.45 -1.21 0.41
C LEU A 155 -16.76 -2.54 1.10
N ALA A 156 -17.03 -2.54 2.40
CA ALA A 156 -17.46 -3.71 3.15
C ALA A 156 -18.81 -4.23 2.64
N GLU A 157 -19.79 -3.34 2.44
CA GLU A 157 -21.09 -3.70 1.86
C GLU A 157 -20.92 -4.30 0.45
N HIS A 158 -20.07 -3.71 -0.38
CA HIS A 158 -19.74 -4.27 -1.68
C HIS A 158 -19.13 -5.69 -1.58
N ASN A 159 -18.10 -5.85 -0.75
CA ASN A 159 -17.38 -7.12 -0.59
C ASN A 159 -18.21 -8.22 0.05
N SER A 160 -19.21 -7.90 0.87
CA SER A 160 -20.09 -8.88 1.53
C SER A 160 -20.85 -9.78 0.55
N ASN A 161 -20.99 -9.35 -0.71
CA ASN A 161 -21.67 -10.08 -1.78
C ASN A 161 -20.72 -10.86 -2.70
N ALA A 162 -19.43 -10.93 -2.38
CA ALA A 162 -18.40 -11.53 -3.23
C ALA A 162 -17.67 -12.70 -2.54
N ASP A 163 -17.34 -13.74 -3.31
CA ASP A 163 -16.57 -14.90 -2.82
C ASP A 163 -15.14 -14.52 -2.36
N ALA A 164 -14.61 -13.40 -2.86
CA ALA A 164 -13.35 -12.82 -2.43
C ALA A 164 -13.42 -11.27 -2.42
N PRO A 165 -12.98 -10.61 -1.32
CA PRO A 165 -12.92 -9.16 -1.24
C PRO A 165 -11.75 -8.65 -2.09
N THR A 166 -12.06 -8.09 -3.27
CA THR A 166 -11.03 -7.52 -4.15
C THR A 166 -10.94 -6.01 -4.04
N PHE A 167 -11.93 -5.35 -3.40
CA PHE A 167 -11.93 -3.89 -3.26
C PHE A 167 -11.42 -3.51 -1.86
N GLY A 168 -10.35 -2.75 -1.81
CA GLY A 168 -9.70 -2.28 -0.60
C GLY A 168 -9.70 -0.76 -0.49
N TYR A 169 -9.42 -0.28 0.72
CA TYR A 169 -9.23 1.14 0.99
C TYR A 169 -7.75 1.51 0.84
N LYS A 170 -7.46 2.66 0.23
CA LYS A 170 -6.12 3.21 0.13
C LYS A 170 -6.05 4.49 0.96
N LEU A 171 -5.25 4.45 2.03
CA LEU A 171 -5.05 5.58 2.91
C LEU A 171 -3.78 6.34 2.52
N ARG A 172 -3.90 7.66 2.33
CA ARG A 172 -2.74 8.54 2.26
C ARG A 172 -2.23 8.83 3.68
N THR A 173 -0.93 8.65 3.91
CA THR A 173 -0.29 8.85 5.23
C THR A 173 0.67 10.04 5.27
N GLY A 174 0.81 10.76 4.15
CA GLY A 174 1.70 11.92 4.05
C GLY A 174 1.78 12.53 2.66
N GLY A 175 2.74 13.44 2.51
CA GLY A 175 3.06 14.13 1.26
C GLY A 175 4.33 14.97 1.39
N VAL A 176 4.46 15.99 0.54
CA VAL A 176 5.63 16.89 0.51
C VAL A 176 5.44 18.17 1.34
N THR A 177 4.26 18.35 1.95
CA THR A 177 3.93 19.49 2.81
C THR A 177 3.38 18.98 4.14
N ALA A 178 3.53 19.77 5.21
CA ALA A 178 3.13 19.38 6.56
C ALA A 178 1.63 19.04 6.68
N ASP A 179 0.78 19.76 5.94
CA ASP A 179 -0.68 19.58 5.90
C ASP A 179 -1.13 18.33 5.13
N ALA A 180 -0.23 17.68 4.38
CA ALA A 180 -0.52 16.42 3.70
C ALA A 180 -0.44 15.19 4.62
N PHE A 181 -0.02 15.36 5.88
CA PHE A 181 0.07 14.29 6.87
C PHE A 181 -1.17 14.28 7.76
N PRO A 182 -2.03 13.24 7.70
CA PRO A 182 -3.13 13.10 8.65
C PRO A 182 -2.62 12.93 10.08
N THR A 183 -3.45 13.31 11.03
CA THR A 183 -3.21 13.09 12.46
C THR A 183 -3.24 11.60 12.81
N SER A 184 -2.63 11.23 13.95
CA SER A 184 -2.59 9.82 14.38
C SER A 184 -3.99 9.29 14.66
N GLY A 185 -4.91 10.15 15.14
CA GLY A 185 -6.32 9.82 15.32
C GLY A 185 -7.05 9.52 14.01
N GLU A 186 -6.82 10.28 12.95
CA GLU A 186 -7.41 10.02 11.62
C GLU A 186 -6.91 8.70 11.03
N ILE A 187 -5.61 8.42 11.13
CA ILE A 187 -5.05 7.12 10.70
C ILE A 187 -5.60 5.99 11.57
N ALA A 188 -5.65 6.17 12.89
CA ALA A 188 -6.16 5.16 13.81
C ALA A 188 -7.60 4.75 13.49
N LYS A 189 -8.49 5.72 13.22
CA LYS A 189 -9.86 5.45 12.74
C LYS A 189 -9.87 4.60 11.48
N ALA A 190 -9.03 4.96 10.51
CA ALA A 190 -8.90 4.23 9.25
C ALA A 190 -8.29 2.82 9.42
N LEU A 191 -7.55 2.55 10.49
CA LEU A 191 -7.01 1.22 10.81
C LEU A 191 -7.98 0.34 11.60
N VAL A 192 -8.80 0.93 12.46
CA VAL A 192 -9.77 0.20 13.29
C VAL A 192 -11.00 -0.23 12.49
N ALA A 193 -11.51 0.61 11.57
CA ALA A 193 -12.71 0.31 10.80
C ALA A 193 -12.62 -0.98 9.92
N PRO A 194 -11.53 -1.23 9.16
CA PRO A 194 -11.39 -2.43 8.33
C PRO A 194 -11.26 -3.73 9.11
N ALA A 195 -10.72 -3.67 10.33
CA ALA A 195 -10.54 -4.86 11.18
C ALA A 195 -11.85 -5.59 11.47
N THR A 196 -12.96 -4.85 11.53
CA THR A 196 -14.31 -5.39 11.76
C THR A 196 -14.91 -6.03 10.51
N HIS A 197 -14.57 -5.51 9.33
CA HIS A 197 -15.25 -5.82 8.06
C HIS A 197 -14.38 -6.58 7.04
N GLN A 198 -13.15 -6.93 7.40
CA GLN A 198 -12.20 -7.64 6.54
C GLN A 198 -11.97 -6.96 5.18
N VAL A 199 -12.02 -5.62 5.16
CA VAL A 199 -11.70 -4.82 3.98
C VAL A 199 -10.18 -4.71 3.85
N PRO A 200 -9.57 -5.08 2.72
CA PRO A 200 -8.14 -4.87 2.52
C PRO A 200 -7.79 -3.39 2.62
N ILE A 201 -6.65 -3.07 3.21
CA ILE A 201 -6.12 -1.71 3.31
C ILE A 201 -4.70 -1.65 2.78
N LYS A 202 -4.37 -0.54 2.12
CA LYS A 202 -3.01 -0.18 1.74
C LYS A 202 -2.73 1.28 2.02
N PHE A 203 -1.46 1.64 2.01
CA PHE A 203 -1.02 2.99 2.34
C PHE A 203 -0.29 3.65 1.16
N THR A 204 -0.28 4.97 1.12
CA THR A 204 0.47 5.72 0.11
C THR A 204 1.06 6.97 0.71
N ALA A 205 2.25 7.33 0.22
CA ALA A 205 3.00 8.54 0.56
C ALA A 205 3.37 8.67 2.05
N GLY A 206 4.60 9.09 2.30
CA GLY A 206 5.06 9.43 3.65
C GLY A 206 5.61 8.27 4.49
N LEU A 207 5.66 7.04 3.97
CA LEU A 207 6.19 5.86 4.68
C LEU A 207 7.60 5.47 4.17
N HIS A 208 8.55 6.35 4.40
CA HIS A 208 9.96 6.18 4.01
C HIS A 208 10.81 5.55 5.10
N HIS A 209 10.41 5.78 6.35
CA HIS A 209 11.21 5.47 7.51
C HIS A 209 10.68 4.30 8.32
N SER A 210 11.56 3.59 9.01
CA SER A 210 11.14 2.45 9.84
C SER A 210 10.21 2.89 10.98
N LEU A 211 10.57 3.98 11.66
CA LEU A 211 9.86 4.51 12.82
C LEU A 211 9.44 5.96 12.60
N ARG A 212 8.43 6.40 13.36
CA ARG A 212 7.99 7.79 13.38
C ARG A 212 9.13 8.72 13.79
N GLN A 213 9.29 9.81 13.06
CA GLN A 213 10.34 10.79 13.32
C GLN A 213 9.99 12.16 12.73
N TYR A 214 10.54 13.22 13.31
CA TYR A 214 10.47 14.57 12.72
C TYR A 214 11.42 14.68 11.53
N ARG A 215 10.95 15.33 10.46
CA ARG A 215 11.72 15.52 9.22
C ARG A 215 11.69 16.97 8.79
N ASP A 216 12.88 17.55 8.67
CA ASP A 216 13.07 18.94 8.27
C ASP A 216 12.52 19.20 6.86
N GLU A 217 12.55 18.21 5.98
CA GLU A 217 12.16 18.36 4.57
C GLU A 217 10.65 18.65 4.41
N VAL A 218 9.83 18.18 5.35
CA VAL A 218 8.37 18.37 5.35
C VAL A 218 7.88 19.20 6.55
N GLN A 219 8.79 19.63 7.42
CA GLN A 219 8.52 20.42 8.63
C GLN A 219 7.47 19.80 9.56
N THR A 220 7.38 18.47 9.60
CA THR A 220 6.44 17.72 10.45
C THR A 220 6.97 16.33 10.80
N LYS A 221 6.23 15.58 11.62
CA LYS A 221 6.53 14.18 11.93
C LYS A 221 5.97 13.26 10.84
N MET A 222 6.84 12.44 10.25
CA MET A 222 6.47 11.37 9.33
C MET A 222 6.23 10.08 10.12
N TYR A 223 5.22 9.30 9.75
CA TYR A 223 4.98 7.98 10.34
C TYR A 223 6.00 6.96 9.84
N GLY A 224 6.35 6.01 10.69
CA GLY A 224 7.16 4.85 10.30
C GLY A 224 6.31 3.74 9.67
N PHE A 225 6.84 3.02 8.69
CA PHE A 225 6.12 1.86 8.14
C PHE A 225 5.97 0.72 9.15
N LEU A 226 6.88 0.58 10.14
CA LEU A 226 6.71 -0.38 11.24
C LEU A 226 5.59 0.06 12.19
N ASN A 227 5.46 1.37 12.44
CA ASN A 227 4.34 1.91 13.21
C ASN A 227 3.01 1.60 12.52
N VAL A 228 2.87 1.95 11.23
CA VAL A 228 1.59 1.84 10.51
C VAL A 228 1.21 0.38 10.26
N LEU A 229 2.11 -0.45 9.71
CA LEU A 229 1.81 -1.86 9.46
C LEU A 229 1.61 -2.61 10.78
N GLY A 230 2.45 -2.33 11.78
CA GLY A 230 2.36 -2.95 13.09
C GLY A 230 1.06 -2.60 13.82
N ALA A 231 0.66 -1.31 13.81
CA ALA A 231 -0.59 -0.87 14.41
C ALA A 231 -1.79 -1.51 13.70
N ALA A 232 -1.78 -1.60 12.37
CA ALA A 232 -2.86 -2.22 11.62
C ALA A 232 -3.04 -3.70 11.96
N VAL A 233 -1.96 -4.47 12.07
CA VAL A 233 -2.05 -5.92 12.39
C VAL A 233 -2.40 -6.17 13.85
N LEU A 234 -1.85 -5.38 14.79
CA LEU A 234 -2.14 -5.54 16.22
C LEU A 234 -3.53 -5.02 16.58
N ALA A 235 -3.99 -3.93 15.97
CA ALA A 235 -5.35 -3.45 16.16
C ALA A 235 -6.38 -4.49 15.71
N ALA A 236 -6.13 -5.16 14.58
CA ALA A 236 -6.99 -6.24 14.10
C ALA A 236 -6.93 -7.52 14.96
N GLU A 237 -5.77 -7.84 15.53
CA GLU A 237 -5.63 -9.03 16.39
C GLU A 237 -6.26 -8.83 17.76
N HIS A 238 -6.02 -7.68 18.38
CA HIS A 238 -6.39 -7.39 19.76
C HIS A 238 -7.64 -6.53 19.89
N LYS A 239 -8.27 -6.17 18.77
CA LYS A 239 -9.46 -5.29 18.71
C LYS A 239 -9.21 -3.95 19.42
N TRP A 240 -8.08 -3.33 19.11
CA TRP A 240 -7.73 -2.04 19.69
C TRP A 240 -8.73 -0.96 19.31
N ASP A 241 -8.88 0.01 20.21
CA ASP A 241 -9.57 1.26 19.92
C ASP A 241 -8.64 2.28 19.24
N GLU A 242 -9.19 3.44 18.91
CA GLU A 242 -8.44 4.55 18.30
C GLU A 242 -7.27 5.01 19.18
N LYS A 243 -7.42 4.97 20.51
CA LYS A 243 -6.43 5.48 21.45
C LYS A 243 -5.21 4.57 21.51
N GLN A 244 -5.43 3.26 21.62
CA GLN A 244 -4.37 2.25 21.59
C GLN A 244 -3.64 2.26 20.25
N THR A 245 -4.39 2.36 19.16
CA THR A 245 -3.83 2.43 17.80
C THR A 245 -3.00 3.69 17.60
N SER A 246 -3.50 4.86 18.03
CA SER A 246 -2.75 6.12 17.98
C SER A 246 -1.47 6.06 18.81
N ALA A 247 -1.49 5.41 19.98
CA ALA A 247 -0.31 5.29 20.84
C ALA A 247 0.85 4.56 20.16
N MET A 248 0.57 3.53 19.35
CA MET A 248 1.60 2.86 18.55
C MET A 248 2.03 3.68 17.34
N LEU A 249 1.09 4.37 16.67
CA LEU A 249 1.40 5.27 15.57
C LEU A 249 2.34 6.41 16.01
N ASP A 250 2.16 6.91 17.23
CA ASP A 250 2.93 8.00 17.81
C ASP A 250 4.27 7.57 18.43
N ASP A 251 4.58 6.27 18.50
CA ASP A 251 5.79 5.74 19.14
C ASP A 251 7.05 5.97 18.28
N GLU A 252 8.10 6.51 18.91
CA GLU A 252 9.38 6.84 18.26
C GLU A 252 10.53 5.99 18.82
N ASP A 253 10.29 5.18 19.86
CA ASP A 253 11.32 4.34 20.48
C ASP A 253 11.40 2.97 19.80
N ALA A 254 12.53 2.71 19.14
CA ALA A 254 12.82 1.42 18.52
C ALA A 254 12.74 0.24 19.52
N LYS A 255 13.02 0.47 20.81
CA LYS A 255 12.95 -0.56 21.85
C LYS A 255 11.53 -1.00 22.17
N SER A 256 10.52 -0.21 21.78
CA SER A 256 9.11 -0.62 21.89
C SER A 256 8.76 -1.74 20.92
N PHE A 257 9.55 -1.97 19.86
CA PHE A 257 9.29 -2.96 18.81
C PHE A 257 10.24 -4.15 18.96
N SER A 258 9.70 -5.37 18.95
CA SER A 258 10.51 -6.59 18.96
C SER A 258 10.10 -7.56 17.87
N PHE A 259 11.10 -8.12 17.19
CA PHE A 259 10.95 -9.13 16.16
C PHE A 259 11.81 -10.34 16.52
N ASP A 260 11.19 -11.51 16.63
CA ASP A 260 11.88 -12.79 16.80
C ASP A 260 11.27 -13.85 15.86
N ASP A 261 11.68 -15.11 16.04
CA ASP A 261 11.25 -16.22 15.20
C ASP A 261 9.89 -16.82 15.59
N GLU A 262 9.18 -16.23 16.55
CA GLU A 262 7.86 -16.67 17.02
C GLU A 262 6.81 -15.56 16.95
N PHE A 263 7.17 -14.33 17.30
CA PHE A 263 6.28 -13.19 17.50
C PHE A 263 6.82 -11.89 16.89
N PHE A 264 5.87 -11.06 16.44
CA PHE A 264 6.05 -9.62 16.39
C PHE A 264 5.41 -9.03 17.65
N ALA A 265 6.06 -8.04 18.28
CA ALA A 265 5.48 -7.33 19.40
C ALA A 265 5.71 -5.81 19.34
N TRP A 266 4.73 -5.10 19.90
CA TRP A 266 4.88 -3.72 20.35
C TRP A 266 4.57 -3.67 21.84
N ARG A 267 5.57 -3.37 22.67
CA ARG A 267 5.51 -3.43 24.14
C ARG A 267 4.97 -4.79 24.61
N GLU A 268 3.89 -4.82 25.37
CA GLU A 268 3.24 -6.03 25.87
C GLU A 268 2.40 -6.77 24.82
N TRP A 269 2.09 -6.14 23.69
CA TRP A 269 1.16 -6.67 22.69
C TRP A 269 1.90 -7.51 21.66
N LYS A 270 1.51 -8.78 21.55
CA LYS A 270 2.18 -9.78 20.71
C LYS A 270 1.23 -10.37 19.68
N ILE A 271 1.78 -10.76 18.53
CA ILE A 271 1.09 -11.55 17.52
C ILE A 271 2.05 -12.62 16.99
N ASP A 272 1.61 -13.87 16.98
CA ASP A 272 2.41 -14.98 16.45
C ASP A 272 2.51 -14.91 14.93
N ILE A 273 3.52 -15.57 14.34
CA ILE A 273 3.78 -15.54 12.90
C ILE A 273 2.58 -16.02 12.06
N LYS A 274 1.83 -17.03 12.53
CA LYS A 274 0.70 -17.56 11.77
C LYS A 274 -0.40 -16.50 11.67
N ARG A 275 -0.77 -15.90 12.81
CA ARG A 275 -1.77 -14.84 12.89
C ARG A 275 -1.31 -13.58 12.17
N LEU A 276 -0.02 -13.23 12.27
CA LEU A 276 0.57 -12.10 11.55
C LEU A 276 0.41 -12.25 10.04
N LYS A 277 0.72 -13.44 9.50
CA LYS A 277 0.50 -13.75 8.07
C LYS A 277 -0.97 -13.63 7.68
N ASP A 278 -1.89 -14.08 8.54
CA ASP A 278 -3.34 -13.95 8.28
C ASP A 278 -3.79 -12.48 8.27
N ARG A 279 -3.31 -11.64 9.20
CA ARG A 279 -3.61 -10.19 9.23
C ARG A 279 -3.01 -9.46 8.03
N ARG A 280 -1.80 -9.83 7.61
CA ARG A 280 -1.11 -9.28 6.43
C ARG A 280 -1.76 -9.62 5.09
N ARG A 281 -2.74 -10.52 5.05
CA ARG A 281 -3.59 -10.68 3.85
C ARG A 281 -4.52 -9.48 3.63
N PHE A 282 -4.89 -8.78 4.70
CA PHE A 282 -5.78 -7.62 4.66
C PHE A 282 -5.01 -6.30 4.74
N VAL A 283 -3.98 -6.22 5.59
CA VAL A 283 -3.04 -5.09 5.56
C VAL A 283 -2.04 -5.42 4.47
N THR A 284 -2.11 -4.78 3.31
CA THR A 284 -1.45 -5.28 2.08
C THR A 284 -0.07 -4.65 1.85
N SER A 285 0.00 -3.40 1.42
CA SER A 285 1.26 -2.75 1.06
C SER A 285 1.25 -1.25 1.36
N PHE A 286 2.40 -0.60 1.19
CA PHE A 286 2.54 0.84 1.18
C PHE A 286 3.38 1.32 0.00
N GLY A 287 3.01 2.47 -0.55
CA GLY A 287 3.80 3.15 -1.58
C GLY A 287 5.00 3.88 -0.99
N SER A 288 6.20 3.63 -1.52
CA SER A 288 7.42 4.40 -1.23
C SER A 288 8.14 4.78 -2.52
N CYS A 289 8.57 6.04 -2.66
CA CYS A 289 9.32 6.46 -3.84
C CYS A 289 10.79 5.98 -3.84
N SER A 290 11.26 5.40 -2.73
CA SER A 290 12.57 4.75 -2.60
C SER A 290 12.41 3.35 -2.03
N PHE A 291 13.08 2.37 -2.65
CA PHE A 291 13.24 1.04 -2.07
C PHE A 291 14.54 0.93 -1.24
N ASP A 292 15.47 1.85 -1.42
CA ASP A 292 16.72 1.88 -0.67
C ASP A 292 16.48 2.42 0.76
N GLU A 293 15.72 3.51 0.92
CA GLU A 293 15.48 4.16 2.22
C GLU A 293 14.89 3.22 3.30
N PRO A 294 13.80 2.45 3.04
CA PRO A 294 13.30 1.50 4.04
C PRO A 294 14.33 0.45 4.45
N ARG A 295 15.18 0.00 3.51
CA ARG A 295 16.20 -1.01 3.78
C ARG A 295 17.34 -0.44 4.61
N GLU A 296 17.78 0.77 4.30
CA GLU A 296 18.82 1.48 5.05
C GLU A 296 18.38 1.72 6.50
N ASP A 297 17.15 2.16 6.72
CA ASP A 297 16.61 2.34 8.07
C ASP A 297 16.53 1.00 8.84
N LEU A 298 16.09 -0.09 8.20
CA LEU A 298 16.06 -1.40 8.85
C LEU A 298 17.46 -1.91 9.21
N ARG A 299 18.46 -1.69 8.35
CA ARG A 299 19.88 -2.00 8.66
C ARG A 299 20.40 -1.14 9.80
N ALA A 300 20.04 0.14 9.85
CA ALA A 300 20.41 1.03 10.96
C ALA A 300 19.82 0.54 12.29
N LEU A 301 18.62 -0.04 12.26
CA LEU A 301 17.99 -0.71 13.40
C LEU A 301 18.50 -2.14 13.66
N LYS A 302 19.43 -2.65 12.85
CA LYS A 302 19.97 -4.03 12.90
C LYS A 302 18.89 -5.11 12.76
N LEU A 303 17.87 -4.83 11.96
CA LEU A 303 16.77 -5.74 11.64
C LEU A 303 17.01 -6.53 10.34
N LEU A 304 17.96 -6.08 9.51
CA LEU A 304 18.45 -6.75 8.31
C LEU A 304 19.93 -7.10 8.44
#